data_AF-A0AAU0YRI2-F1
#
_entry.id   AF-A0AAU0YRI2-F1
#
_cell.length_a   1.000
_cell.length_b   1.000
_cell.length_c   1.000
_cell.angle_alpha   90.00
_cell.angle_beta   90.00
_cell.angle_gamma   90.00
#
_symmetry.space_group_name_H-M   'P 1'
#
loop_
_entity.id
_entity.type
_entity.pdbx_description
1 polymer ?
#
loop_
_entity_poly.entity_id
_entity_poly.type
_entity_poly.pdbx_seq_one_letter_code
_entity_poly.pdbx_strand_id
1 'polypeptide(L)'
;MDKTPMPEPLRRAIHQFVSEAVLNCQEVLRYTEPDMAWDWKRMTLYRAADAADALDMASLLIAAYLQDAGADSETIHSYMQSKQQQSRSQGPGRQHQAELDGLMGRPTPEDKGPLSTRHSFGRNHAKAAQTNEVDPQEQLTAGCLHGLLAKLCDDVDSLDGYLPPQAAAMARRVADTLELLSSPPA
;
A
#
# COMPACT_ATOMS: atom_id res chain seq x y z
N MET A 1 -25.88 -14.45 11.97
CA MET A 1 -25.57 -13.71 10.73
C MET A 1 -25.88 -14.63 9.58
N ASP A 2 -26.81 -14.22 8.73
CA ASP A 2 -27.12 -14.96 7.52
C ASP A 2 -25.85 -15.02 6.65
N LYS A 3 -25.49 -16.22 6.18
CA LYS A 3 -24.24 -16.45 5.44
C LYS A 3 -24.47 -16.20 3.96
N THR A 4 -25.02 -15.05 3.63
CA THR A 4 -25.23 -14.68 2.22
C THR A 4 -23.89 -14.28 1.64
N PRO A 5 -23.38 -14.98 0.61
CA PRO A 5 -22.14 -14.59 -0.04
C PRO A 5 -22.31 -13.21 -0.69
N MET A 6 -21.21 -12.46 -0.81
CA MET A 6 -21.20 -11.18 -1.52
C MET A 6 -21.76 -11.38 -2.95
N PRO A 7 -22.72 -10.55 -3.41
CA PRO A 7 -23.24 -10.66 -4.77
C PRO A 7 -22.13 -10.56 -5.82
N GLU A 8 -22.24 -11.38 -6.85
CA GLU A 8 -21.17 -11.50 -7.87
C GLU A 8 -20.80 -10.15 -8.52
N PRO A 9 -21.73 -9.27 -8.92
CA PRO A 9 -21.36 -7.98 -9.48
C PRO A 9 -20.56 -7.10 -8.52
N LEU A 10 -20.97 -7.06 -7.25
CA LEU A 10 -20.25 -6.33 -6.19
C LEU A 10 -18.86 -6.94 -6.02
N ARG A 11 -18.76 -8.26 -5.90
CA ARG A 11 -17.48 -8.98 -5.75
C ARG A 11 -16.51 -8.64 -6.86
N ARG A 12 -16.95 -8.65 -8.12
CA ARG A 12 -16.08 -8.29 -9.27
C ARG A 12 -15.65 -6.81 -9.24
N ALA A 13 -16.54 -5.90 -8.85
CA ALA A 13 -16.19 -4.49 -8.71
C ALA A 13 -15.13 -4.27 -7.61
N ILE A 14 -15.28 -4.93 -6.47
CA ILE A 14 -14.29 -4.88 -5.38
C ILE A 14 -12.94 -5.47 -5.82
N HIS A 15 -12.95 -6.58 -6.57
CA HIS A 15 -11.72 -7.14 -7.12
C HIS A 15 -11.00 -6.13 -8.05
N GLN A 16 -11.74 -5.37 -8.85
CA GLN A 16 -11.17 -4.36 -9.73
C GLN A 16 -10.52 -3.22 -8.94
N PHE A 17 -11.23 -2.64 -7.97
CA PHE A 17 -10.68 -1.56 -7.13
C PHE A 17 -9.47 -2.00 -6.32
N VAL A 18 -9.50 -3.22 -5.76
CA VAL A 18 -8.34 -3.77 -5.03
C VAL A 18 -7.15 -3.97 -5.97
N SER A 19 -7.39 -4.47 -7.20
CA SER A 19 -6.32 -4.62 -8.19
C SER A 19 -5.70 -3.28 -8.57
N GLU A 20 -6.52 -2.26 -8.78
CA GLU A 20 -6.06 -0.89 -9.06
C GLU A 20 -5.25 -0.30 -7.90
N ALA A 21 -5.73 -0.47 -6.66
CA ALA A 21 -5.00 -0.03 -5.47
C ALA A 21 -3.62 -0.71 -5.35
N VAL A 22 -3.56 -2.01 -5.63
CA VAL A 22 -2.32 -2.80 -5.60
C VAL A 22 -1.32 -2.32 -6.67
N LEU A 23 -1.79 -2.02 -7.89
CA LEU A 23 -0.94 -1.46 -8.96
C LEU A 23 -0.38 -0.10 -8.57
N ASN A 24 -1.22 0.79 -8.01
CA ASN A 24 -0.78 2.09 -7.54
C ASN A 24 0.24 1.97 -6.38
N CYS A 25 0.04 1.02 -5.45
CA CYS A 25 1.01 0.73 -4.38
C CYS A 25 2.37 0.28 -4.95
N GLN A 26 2.37 -0.53 -6.01
CA GLN A 26 3.61 -0.92 -6.68
C GLN A 26 4.35 0.32 -7.23
N GLU A 27 3.63 1.25 -7.86
CA GLU A 27 4.26 2.44 -8.40
C GLU A 27 4.82 3.34 -7.28
N VAL A 28 4.16 3.42 -6.12
CA VAL A 28 4.73 4.10 -4.95
C VAL A 28 6.11 3.52 -4.61
N LEU A 29 6.24 2.19 -4.54
CA LEU A 29 7.54 1.55 -4.30
C LEU A 29 8.54 1.87 -5.42
N ARG A 30 8.11 1.74 -6.68
CA ARG A 30 8.98 2.00 -7.83
C ARG A 30 9.55 3.41 -7.85
N TYR A 31 8.73 4.42 -7.55
CA TYR A 31 9.14 5.82 -7.54
C TYR A 31 9.97 6.20 -6.31
N THR A 32 10.03 5.36 -5.27
CA THR A 32 10.97 5.55 -4.15
C THR A 32 12.38 5.06 -4.43
N GLU A 33 12.59 4.30 -5.51
CA GLU A 33 13.92 3.79 -5.86
C GLU A 33 14.87 4.92 -6.32
N PRO A 34 16.19 4.80 -6.05
CA PRO A 34 17.16 5.86 -6.31
C PRO A 34 17.26 6.32 -7.76
N ASP A 35 16.99 5.44 -8.72
CA ASP A 35 17.04 5.74 -10.15
C ASP A 35 15.85 6.61 -10.62
N MET A 36 14.77 6.66 -9.84
CA MET A 36 13.57 7.48 -10.09
C MET A 36 13.53 8.76 -9.25
N ALA A 37 14.65 9.13 -8.61
CA ALA A 37 14.74 10.21 -7.63
C ALA A 37 14.38 11.62 -8.14
N TRP A 38 14.17 11.82 -9.45
CA TRP A 38 13.79 13.12 -10.00
C TRP A 38 12.29 13.42 -9.89
N ASP A 39 11.42 12.41 -9.83
CA ASP A 39 9.95 12.61 -9.80
C ASP A 39 9.26 12.04 -8.56
N TRP A 40 10.02 11.44 -7.63
CA TRP A 40 9.45 10.68 -6.52
C TRP A 40 8.40 11.47 -5.74
N LYS A 41 8.63 12.75 -5.44
CA LYS A 41 7.69 13.57 -4.64
C LYS A 41 6.31 13.65 -5.28
N ARG A 42 6.26 13.88 -6.59
CA ARG A 42 5.01 14.08 -7.31
C ARG A 42 4.34 12.74 -7.54
N MET A 43 5.09 11.75 -8.02
CA MET A 43 4.53 10.46 -8.40
C MET A 43 4.14 9.62 -7.19
N THR A 44 4.92 9.59 -6.11
CA THR A 44 4.51 8.85 -4.90
C THR A 44 3.26 9.46 -4.26
N LEU A 45 3.11 10.79 -4.27
CA LEU A 45 1.89 11.44 -3.76
C LEU A 45 0.67 11.15 -4.64
N TYR A 46 0.80 11.19 -5.97
CA TYR A 46 -0.30 10.83 -6.87
C TYR A 46 -0.70 9.37 -6.74
N ARG A 47 0.27 8.45 -6.76
CA ARG A 47 -0.03 7.02 -6.69
C ARG A 47 -0.54 6.57 -5.33
N ALA A 48 0.00 7.12 -4.24
CA ALA A 48 -0.55 6.87 -2.91
C ALA A 48 -1.99 7.42 -2.79
N ALA A 49 -2.28 8.55 -3.44
CA ALA A 49 -3.63 9.08 -3.49
C ALA A 49 -4.57 8.17 -4.30
N ASP A 50 -4.20 7.79 -5.51
CA ASP A 50 -4.97 6.90 -6.38
C ASP A 50 -5.27 5.55 -5.68
N ALA A 51 -4.28 4.98 -4.98
CA ALA A 51 -4.45 3.76 -4.19
C ALA A 51 -5.48 3.93 -3.06
N ALA A 52 -5.41 5.04 -2.33
CA ALA A 52 -6.34 5.35 -1.27
C ALA A 52 -7.76 5.59 -1.81
N ASP A 53 -7.91 6.29 -2.94
CA ASP A 53 -9.20 6.54 -3.58
C ASP A 53 -9.85 5.25 -4.08
N ALA A 54 -9.07 4.33 -4.67
CA ALA A 54 -9.59 3.03 -5.10
C ALA A 54 -10.13 2.20 -3.91
N LEU A 55 -9.42 2.18 -2.77
CA LEU A 55 -9.89 1.50 -1.56
C LEU A 55 -11.09 2.20 -0.91
N ASP A 56 -11.15 3.53 -0.94
CA ASP A 56 -12.29 4.29 -0.44
C ASP A 56 -13.54 4.00 -1.29
N MET A 57 -13.41 3.97 -2.61
CA MET A 57 -14.48 3.57 -3.53
C MET A 57 -14.98 2.14 -3.26
N ALA A 58 -14.07 1.19 -3.01
CA ALA A 58 -14.43 -0.17 -2.63
C ALA A 58 -15.23 -0.20 -1.31
N SER A 59 -14.76 0.53 -0.29
CA SER A 59 -15.40 0.63 1.02
C SER A 59 -16.79 1.26 0.93
N LEU A 60 -16.91 2.38 0.21
CA LEU A 60 -18.17 3.09 -0.01
C LEU A 60 -19.18 2.25 -0.80
N LEU A 61 -18.72 1.47 -1.78
CA LEU A 61 -19.59 0.59 -2.56
C LEU A 61 -20.14 -0.57 -1.70
N ILE A 62 -19.30 -1.16 -0.83
CA ILE A 62 -19.74 -2.16 0.14
C ILE A 62 -20.75 -1.55 1.13
N ALA A 63 -20.46 -0.36 1.66
CA ALA A 63 -21.34 0.34 2.58
C ALA A 63 -22.71 0.66 1.94
N ALA A 64 -22.72 1.13 0.70
CA ALA A 64 -23.95 1.39 -0.07
C ALA A 64 -24.77 0.11 -0.25
N TYR A 65 -24.12 -1.03 -0.58
CA TYR A 65 -24.80 -2.32 -0.66
C TYR A 65 -25.39 -2.75 0.70
N LEU A 66 -24.64 -2.61 1.79
CA LEU A 66 -25.14 -2.95 3.13
C LEU A 66 -26.34 -2.09 3.52
N GLN A 67 -26.32 -0.80 3.17
CA GLN A 67 -27.44 0.11 3.40
C GLN A 67 -28.68 -0.33 2.61
N ASP A 68 -28.52 -0.68 1.32
CA ASP A 68 -29.61 -1.20 0.48
C ASP A 68 -30.16 -2.53 1.02
N ALA A 69 -29.30 -3.39 1.54
CA ALA A 69 -29.67 -4.64 2.21
C ALA A 69 -30.29 -4.45 3.61
N GLY A 70 -30.48 -3.21 4.06
CA GLY A 70 -31.17 -2.87 5.31
C GLY A 70 -30.30 -2.91 6.56
N ALA A 71 -28.97 -2.89 6.44
CA ALA A 71 -28.08 -2.73 7.59
C ALA A 71 -28.23 -1.34 8.22
N ASP A 72 -28.11 -1.26 9.54
CA ASP A 72 -28.21 0.01 10.24
C ASP A 72 -26.96 0.88 10.06
N SER A 73 -27.16 2.20 10.08
CA SER A 73 -26.11 3.18 9.84
C SER A 73 -24.98 3.13 10.88
N GLU A 74 -25.29 2.79 12.14
CA GLU A 74 -24.28 2.68 13.20
C GLU A 74 -23.32 1.51 12.94
N THR A 75 -23.86 0.35 12.55
CA THR A 75 -23.09 -0.82 12.11
C THR A 75 -22.23 -0.50 10.90
N ILE A 76 -22.77 0.16 9.88
CA ILE A 76 -22.01 0.56 8.69
C ILE A 76 -20.86 1.49 9.07
N HIS A 77 -21.11 2.52 9.89
CA HIS A 77 -20.08 3.44 10.36
C HIS A 77 -19.01 2.75 11.23
N SER A 78 -19.41 1.76 12.03
CA SER A 78 -18.49 0.94 12.81
C SER A 78 -17.54 0.15 11.91
N TYR A 79 -18.07 -0.50 10.86
CA TYR A 79 -17.26 -1.25 9.89
C TYR A 79 -16.34 -0.35 9.05
N MET A 80 -16.82 0.81 8.64
CA MET A 80 -16.02 1.78 7.89
C MET A 80 -14.94 2.45 8.77
N GLN A 81 -15.04 2.33 10.10
CA GLN A 81 -14.14 3.00 11.06
C GLN A 81 -13.98 4.51 10.78
N SER A 82 -15.05 5.19 10.36
CA SER A 82 -15.01 6.57 9.86
C SER A 82 -14.41 7.59 10.85
N LYS A 83 -14.47 7.31 12.16
CA LYS A 83 -13.84 8.14 13.21
C LYS A 83 -12.31 8.12 13.18
N GLN A 84 -11.71 7.12 12.54
CA GLN A 84 -10.26 6.97 12.41
C GLN A 84 -9.75 7.50 11.06
N GLN A 85 -10.65 7.89 10.15
CA GLN A 85 -10.29 8.44 8.85
C GLN A 85 -9.52 9.75 9.01
N GLN A 86 -8.46 9.91 8.22
CA GLN A 86 -7.74 11.16 8.07
C GLN A 86 -7.95 11.70 6.66
N SER A 87 -8.50 12.91 6.55
CA SER A 87 -8.73 13.52 5.24
C SER A 87 -7.43 14.02 4.64
N ARG A 88 -7.09 13.53 3.45
CA ARG A 88 -5.94 14.03 2.67
C ARG A 88 -6.08 15.52 2.31
N SER A 89 -7.30 16.02 2.13
CA SER A 89 -7.54 17.44 1.82
C SER A 89 -7.19 18.39 2.97
N GLN A 90 -7.07 17.87 4.20
CA GLN A 90 -6.62 18.65 5.37
C GLN A 90 -5.09 18.81 5.41
N GLY A 91 -4.35 18.07 4.58
CA GLY A 91 -2.89 18.09 4.55
C GLY A 91 -2.22 17.48 5.79
N PRO A 92 -0.88 17.55 5.87
CA PRO A 92 -0.14 16.96 6.98
C PRO A 92 -0.36 17.74 8.29
N GLY A 93 -0.96 17.08 9.29
CA GLY A 93 -1.04 17.57 10.67
C GLY A 93 0.21 17.34 11.54
N ARG A 94 0.12 17.76 12.81
CA ARG A 94 1.21 17.67 13.80
C ARG A 94 1.72 16.24 14.06
N GLN A 95 0.85 15.23 13.95
CA GLN A 95 1.24 13.84 14.13
C GLN A 95 2.23 13.38 13.05
N HIS A 96 1.97 13.74 11.78
CA HIS A 96 2.87 13.45 10.66
C HIS A 96 4.20 14.17 10.82
N GLN A 97 4.17 15.45 11.27
CA GLN A 97 5.39 16.20 11.52
C GLN A 97 6.22 15.56 12.63
N ALA A 98 5.60 15.14 13.73
CA ALA A 98 6.31 14.48 14.83
C ALA A 98 6.95 13.15 14.39
N GLU A 99 6.24 12.35 13.59
CA GLU A 99 6.77 11.11 13.02
C GLU A 99 7.95 11.37 12.05
N LEU A 100 7.81 12.35 11.16
CA LEU A 100 8.88 12.80 10.27
C LEU A 100 10.10 13.31 11.07
N ASP A 101 9.88 14.08 12.13
CA ASP A 101 10.97 14.55 13.00
C ASP A 101 11.72 13.40 13.64
N GLY A 102 11.00 12.34 14.05
CA GLY A 102 11.60 11.11 14.53
C GLY A 102 12.45 10.41 13.46
N LEU A 103 11.91 10.28 12.24
CA LEU A 103 12.59 9.67 11.10
C LEU A 103 13.88 10.42 10.73
N MET A 104 13.84 11.75 10.81
CA MET A 104 14.97 12.64 10.47
C MET A 104 15.93 12.89 11.64
N GLY A 105 15.76 12.21 12.78
CA GLY A 105 16.64 12.35 13.95
C GLY A 105 16.55 13.70 14.66
N ARG A 106 15.47 14.46 14.47
CA ARG A 106 15.24 15.75 15.11
C ARG A 106 14.81 15.60 16.58
N PRO A 107 14.93 16.65 17.40
CA PRO A 107 14.61 16.59 18.83
C PRO A 107 13.21 16.05 19.12
N THR A 108 13.07 15.33 20.23
CA THR A 108 11.78 14.82 20.69
C THR A 108 10.91 15.99 21.16
N PRO A 109 9.58 15.99 20.89
CA PRO A 109 8.68 16.95 21.50
C PRO A 109 8.80 16.94 23.04
N GLU A 110 8.69 18.10 23.68
CA GLU A 110 8.73 18.22 25.15
C GLU A 110 7.54 17.53 25.83
N ASP A 111 6.41 17.45 25.13
CA ASP A 111 5.19 16.79 25.60
C ASP A 111 5.29 15.26 25.50
N LYS A 112 4.92 14.56 26.58
CA LYS A 112 4.87 13.08 26.67
C LYS A 112 3.56 12.50 26.14
N GLY A 113 2.74 13.28 25.45
CA GLY A 113 1.49 12.85 24.83
C GLY A 113 1.66 12.10 23.49
N PRO A 114 0.58 12.00 22.69
CA PRO A 114 0.53 11.24 21.43
C PRO A 114 1.62 11.62 20.41
N LEU A 115 2.12 12.86 20.44
CA LEU A 115 3.19 13.32 19.56
C LEU A 115 4.55 12.65 19.88
N SER A 116 4.83 12.37 21.15
CA SER A 116 6.04 11.64 21.54
C SER A 116 6.01 10.18 21.10
N THR A 117 4.82 9.55 21.12
CA THR A 117 4.60 8.22 20.55
C THR A 117 4.88 8.20 19.06
N ARG A 118 4.31 9.15 18.30
CA ARG A 118 4.54 9.28 16.85
C ARG A 118 6.01 9.53 16.50
N HIS A 119 6.68 10.43 17.22
CA HIS A 119 8.13 10.65 17.08
C HIS A 119 8.94 9.38 17.32
N SER A 120 8.55 8.60 18.33
CA SER A 120 9.22 7.33 18.64
C SER A 120 9.04 6.28 17.54
N PHE A 121 7.87 6.23 16.87
CA PHE A 121 7.69 5.39 15.68
C PHE A 121 8.65 5.78 14.56
N GLY A 122 8.73 7.07 14.21
CA GLY A 122 9.67 7.55 13.19
C GLY A 122 11.12 7.21 13.52
N ARG A 123 11.55 7.37 14.78
CA ARG A 123 12.90 6.98 15.22
C ARG A 123 13.14 5.48 15.10
N ASN A 124 12.16 4.65 15.42
CA ASN A 124 12.29 3.20 15.31
C ASN A 124 12.41 2.77 13.85
N HIS A 125 11.66 3.39 12.93
CA HIS A 125 11.82 3.19 11.49
C HIS A 125 13.22 3.62 11.01
N ALA A 126 13.72 4.78 11.43
CA ALA A 126 15.07 5.23 11.08
C ALA A 126 16.16 4.25 11.56
N LYS A 127 16.01 3.68 12.75
CA LYS A 127 16.93 2.66 13.29
C LYS A 127 16.85 1.35 12.51
N ALA A 128 15.64 0.89 12.20
CA ALA A 128 15.44 -0.32 11.41
C ALA A 128 16.05 -0.18 10.01
N ALA A 129 15.96 1.00 9.39
CA ALA A 129 16.60 1.26 8.09
C ALA A 129 18.15 1.22 8.14
N GLN A 130 18.77 1.32 9.32
CA GLN A 130 20.23 1.21 9.47
C GLN A 130 20.71 -0.23 9.66
N THR A 131 19.83 -1.11 10.15
CA THR A 131 20.10 -2.54 10.14
C THR A 131 19.82 -3.03 8.74
N ASN A 132 20.83 -3.49 7.98
CA ASN A 132 20.67 -4.01 6.61
C ASN A 132 19.79 -5.28 6.52
N GLU A 133 19.02 -5.60 7.55
CA GLU A 133 18.03 -6.68 7.59
C GLU A 133 16.70 -6.11 7.12
N VAL A 134 16.31 -6.47 5.89
CA VAL A 134 14.97 -6.21 5.37
C VAL A 134 14.01 -7.24 5.96
N ASP A 135 12.84 -6.80 6.41
CA ASP A 135 11.78 -7.72 6.85
C ASP A 135 11.43 -8.69 5.71
N PRO A 136 11.51 -10.01 5.91
CA PRO A 136 11.15 -11.00 4.90
C PRO A 136 9.75 -10.81 4.31
N GLN A 137 8.80 -10.31 5.11
CA GLN A 137 7.44 -10.04 4.63
C GLN A 137 7.38 -8.82 3.70
N GLU A 138 8.11 -7.76 4.02
CA GLU A 138 8.26 -6.57 3.17
C GLU A 138 8.91 -6.95 1.84
N GLN A 139 10.00 -7.72 1.90
CA GLN A 139 10.72 -8.20 0.73
C GLN A 139 9.85 -9.09 -0.15
N LEU A 140 9.07 -10.01 0.43
CA LEU A 140 8.13 -10.84 -0.31
C LEU A 140 7.06 -9.99 -0.99
N THR A 141 6.50 -9.02 -0.27
CA THR A 141 5.44 -8.13 -0.79
C THR A 141 5.97 -7.32 -1.97
N ALA A 142 7.12 -6.65 -1.81
CA ALA A 142 7.75 -5.89 -2.88
C ALA A 142 8.08 -6.79 -4.09
N GLY A 143 8.68 -7.96 -3.85
CA GLY A 143 8.98 -8.94 -4.90
C GLY A 143 7.74 -9.38 -5.67
N CYS A 144 6.64 -9.69 -4.98
CA CYS A 144 5.36 -10.03 -5.62
C CYS A 144 4.84 -8.89 -6.49
N LEU A 145 4.82 -7.66 -5.98
CA LEU A 145 4.30 -6.50 -6.71
C LEU A 145 5.12 -6.20 -7.97
N HIS A 146 6.46 -6.15 -7.84
CA HIS A 146 7.34 -5.91 -8.98
C HIS A 146 7.30 -7.05 -10.00
N GLY A 147 7.29 -8.30 -9.55
CA GLY A 147 7.25 -9.47 -10.42
C GLY A 147 5.94 -9.56 -11.22
N LEU A 148 4.81 -9.29 -10.56
CA LEU A 148 3.49 -9.21 -11.22
C LEU A 148 3.47 -8.14 -12.30
N LEU A 149 3.94 -6.93 -11.98
CA LEU A 149 3.92 -5.84 -12.96
C LEU A 149 4.88 -6.09 -14.12
N ALA A 150 6.11 -6.50 -13.83
CA ALA A 150 7.11 -6.79 -14.86
C ALA A 150 6.61 -7.87 -15.82
N LYS A 151 5.89 -8.88 -15.30
CA LYS A 151 5.27 -9.91 -16.14
C LYS A 151 4.12 -9.36 -17.00
N LEU A 152 3.26 -8.51 -16.44
CA LEU A 152 2.16 -7.88 -17.19
C LEU A 152 2.65 -6.95 -18.30
N CYS A 153 3.83 -6.37 -18.14
CA CYS A 153 4.44 -5.45 -19.11
C CYS A 153 5.45 -6.12 -20.06
N ASP A 154 5.65 -7.44 -19.97
CA ASP A 154 6.71 -8.18 -20.67
C ASP A 154 8.10 -7.56 -20.52
N ASP A 155 8.39 -7.02 -19.32
CA ASP A 155 9.62 -6.29 -19.00
C ASP A 155 10.33 -6.88 -17.77
N VAL A 156 10.44 -8.21 -17.73
CA VAL A 156 11.09 -8.94 -16.62
C VAL A 156 12.58 -8.61 -16.54
N ASP A 157 13.23 -8.30 -17.66
CA ASP A 157 14.67 -8.07 -17.71
C ASP A 157 15.09 -6.74 -17.08
N SER A 158 14.18 -5.77 -16.96
CA SER A 158 14.48 -4.48 -16.33
C SER A 158 14.61 -4.57 -14.81
N LEU A 159 14.09 -5.64 -14.17
CA LEU A 159 14.07 -5.80 -12.71
C LEU A 159 15.45 -5.64 -12.06
N ASP A 160 16.51 -6.18 -12.68
CA ASP A 160 17.87 -6.11 -12.14
C ASP A 160 18.49 -4.70 -12.25
N GLY A 161 17.91 -3.83 -13.08
CA GLY A 161 18.41 -2.49 -13.33
C GLY A 161 18.06 -1.47 -12.26
N TYR A 162 16.95 -1.68 -11.53
CA TYR A 162 16.43 -0.70 -10.58
C TYR A 162 16.09 -1.25 -9.19
N LEU A 163 16.01 -2.57 -9.00
CA LEU A 163 15.75 -3.15 -7.69
C LEU A 163 17.04 -3.59 -6.97
N PRO A 164 17.04 -3.58 -5.62
CA PRO A 164 18.07 -4.27 -4.85
C PRO A 164 18.16 -5.77 -5.24
N PRO A 165 19.36 -6.38 -5.24
CA PRO A 165 19.55 -7.72 -5.80
C PRO A 165 18.61 -8.80 -5.26
N GLN A 166 18.33 -8.76 -3.95
CA GLN A 166 17.44 -9.76 -3.34
C GLN A 166 15.96 -9.53 -3.67
N ALA A 167 15.55 -8.29 -3.90
CA ALA A 167 14.19 -7.95 -4.34
C ALA A 167 14.00 -8.30 -5.82
N ALA A 168 15.00 -8.00 -6.66
CA ALA A 168 15.03 -8.40 -8.08
C ALA A 168 14.91 -9.92 -8.23
N ALA A 169 15.70 -10.68 -7.47
CA ALA A 169 15.64 -12.15 -7.48
C ALA A 169 14.26 -12.68 -7.06
N MET A 170 13.62 -12.07 -6.06
CA MET A 170 12.26 -12.45 -5.64
C MET A 170 11.24 -12.12 -6.73
N ALA A 171 11.31 -10.93 -7.31
CA ALA A 171 10.41 -10.49 -8.37
C ALA A 171 10.51 -11.36 -9.63
N ARG A 172 11.73 -11.74 -10.05
CA ARG A 172 11.94 -12.68 -11.15
C ARG A 172 11.30 -14.04 -10.86
N ARG A 173 11.50 -14.60 -9.67
CA ARG A 173 10.86 -15.88 -9.28
C ARG A 173 9.34 -15.81 -9.38
N VAL A 174 8.75 -14.68 -9.00
CA VAL A 174 7.30 -14.47 -9.15
C VAL A 174 6.92 -14.42 -10.63
N ALA A 175 7.61 -13.63 -11.44
CA ALA A 175 7.35 -13.52 -12.88
C ALA A 175 7.48 -14.88 -13.61
N ASP A 176 8.55 -15.63 -13.32
CA ASP A 176 8.80 -16.97 -13.88
C ASP A 176 7.70 -17.97 -13.50
N THR A 177 7.23 -17.91 -12.25
CA THR A 177 6.12 -18.77 -11.79
C THR A 177 4.83 -18.47 -12.58
N LEU A 178 4.58 -17.20 -12.90
CA LEU A 178 3.41 -16.81 -13.70
C LEU A 178 3.50 -17.29 -15.15
N GLU A 179 4.69 -17.36 -15.73
CA GLU A 179 4.92 -17.92 -17.07
C GLU A 179 4.56 -19.41 -17.13
N LEU A 180 4.99 -20.17 -16.11
CA LEU A 180 4.68 -21.60 -15.98
C LEU A 180 3.17 -21.85 -15.83
N LEU A 181 2.44 -20.97 -15.15
CA LEU A 181 0.99 -21.06 -14.97
C LEU A 181 0.20 -20.62 -16.22
N SER A 182 0.80 -19.81 -17.09
CA SER A 182 0.17 -19.30 -18.31
C SER A 182 0.38 -20.22 -19.52
N SER A 183 1.33 -21.15 -19.43
CA SER A 183 1.57 -22.18 -20.44
C SER A 183 0.53 -23.30 -20.34
N PRO A 184 -0.12 -23.74 -21.44
CA PRO A 184 -1.03 -24.87 -21.40
C PRO A 184 -0.29 -26.13 -20.93
N PRO A 185 -0.94 -27.05 -20.19
CA PRO A 185 -0.30 -28.31 -19.82
C PRO A 185 0.10 -29.06 -21.09
N ALA A 186 1.35 -29.55 -21.10
CA ALA A 186 1.92 -30.36 -22.17
C ALA A 186 1.14 -31.67 -22.41
#